data_AF-A0AAE0CXR7-F1
#
_entry.id   AF-A0AAE0CXR7-F1
#
_cell.length_a   1.000
_cell.length_b   1.000
_cell.length_c   1.000
_cell.angle_alpha   90.00
_cell.angle_beta   90.00
_cell.angle_gamma   90.00
#
_symmetry.space_group_name_H-M   'P 1'
#
loop_
_entity.id
_entity.type
_entity.pdbx_description
1 polymer ?
#
loop_
_entity_poly.entity_id
_entity_poly.type
_entity_poly.pdbx_seq_one_letter_code
_entity_poly.pdbx_strand_id
1 'polypeptide(L)'
;MFNSEESQKLLQMEKALQKHIIGQPEAVEAISRAIRRARVGIGDPNRPIGSFLFTGPTGVGKTELANSLAVEYFGSKEAMIRLDMSEYMERHSVSRFFGSPPGYVDSGKGGQLTEAVRSRPHSVVLLDEIEKAHRDILNVVLQVLGDGRLTDSRGQTVDFKTPS
;
A
#
# COMPACT_ATOMS: atom_id res chain seq x y z
N MET A 1 0.80 8.40 -24.87
CA MET A 1 1.74 9.49 -25.19
C MET A 1 2.20 10.06 -23.87
N PHE A 2 3.50 10.14 -23.60
CA PHE A 2 4.02 10.58 -22.29
C PHE A 2 3.58 12.01 -21.99
N ASN A 3 3.05 12.26 -20.79
CA ASN A 3 2.98 13.61 -20.26
C ASN A 3 4.39 13.99 -19.81
N SER A 4 4.95 15.06 -20.37
CA SER A 4 6.30 15.54 -20.07
C SER A 4 6.46 15.94 -18.60
N GLU A 5 5.39 16.47 -17.99
CA GLU A 5 5.38 16.86 -16.58
C GLU A 5 5.49 15.65 -15.65
N GLU A 6 4.76 14.58 -15.95
CA GLU A 6 4.75 13.36 -15.15
C GLU A 6 6.09 12.63 -15.23
N SER A 7 6.71 12.62 -16.42
CA SER A 7 8.06 12.09 -16.61
C SER A 7 9.11 12.91 -15.85
N GLN A 8 8.99 14.24 -15.84
CA GLN A 8 9.87 15.08 -15.03
C GLN A 8 9.67 14.86 -13.53
N LYS A 9 8.42 14.71 -13.07
CA LYS A 9 8.10 14.44 -11.66
C LYS A 9 8.76 13.14 -11.18
N LEU A 10 8.72 12.10 -12.01
CA LEU A 10 9.39 10.82 -11.73
C LEU A 10 10.92 10.92 -11.66
N LEU A 11 11.53 11.73 -12.53
CA LEU A 11 12.98 11.96 -12.51
C LEU A 11 13.42 12.74 -11.24
N GLN A 12 12.55 13.61 -10.72
CA GLN A 12 12.82 14.40 -9.52
C GLN A 12 12.35 13.74 -8.21
N MET A 13 11.60 12.65 -8.28
CA MET A 13 10.98 11.98 -7.12
C MET A 13 11.96 11.69 -5.99
N GLU A 14 13.13 11.16 -6.33
CA GLU A 14 14.14 10.80 -5.34
C GLU A 14 14.61 12.03 -4.55
N LYS A 15 14.90 13.13 -5.25
CA LYS A 15 15.25 14.42 -4.66
C LYS A 15 14.10 15.02 -3.86
N ALA A 16 12.86 14.83 -4.32
CA ALA A 16 11.68 15.33 -3.63
C ALA A 16 11.47 14.59 -2.30
N LEU A 17 11.53 13.26 -2.31
CA LEU A 17 11.48 12.43 -1.10
C LEU A 17 12.63 12.74 -0.12
N GLN A 18 13.85 12.96 -0.61
CA GLN A 18 15.00 13.33 0.23
C GLN A 18 14.84 14.66 0.98
N LYS A 19 13.97 15.58 0.53
CA LYS A 19 13.67 16.82 1.28
C LYS A 19 12.93 16.55 2.59
N HIS A 20 12.15 15.47 2.61
CA HIS A 20 11.31 15.10 3.75
C HIS A 20 11.94 13.98 4.58
N ILE A 21 12.73 13.11 3.95
CA ILE A 21 13.27 11.91 4.57
C ILE A 21 14.78 12.04 4.73
N ILE A 22 15.18 12.44 5.93
CA ILE A 22 16.59 12.64 6.29
C ILE A 22 17.17 11.34 6.83
N GLY A 23 18.37 10.97 6.37
CA GLY A 23 19.13 9.82 6.91
C GLY A 23 18.69 8.44 6.42
N GLN A 24 17.83 8.36 5.39
CA GLN A 24 17.37 7.09 4.80
C GLN A 24 17.59 7.03 3.26
N PRO A 25 18.79 7.31 2.73
CA PRO A 25 19.02 7.39 1.28
C PRO A 25 18.70 6.08 0.55
N GLU A 26 19.02 4.94 1.16
CA GLU A 26 18.79 3.60 0.57
C GLU A 26 17.30 3.30 0.37
N ALA A 27 16.46 3.66 1.35
CA ALA A 27 15.02 3.48 1.26
C ALA A 27 14.42 4.36 0.15
N VAL A 28 14.85 5.62 0.08
CA VAL A 28 14.39 6.57 -0.94
C VAL A 28 14.82 6.13 -2.35
N GLU A 29 16.06 5.67 -2.51
CA GLU A 29 16.56 5.13 -3.78
C GLU A 29 15.78 3.88 -4.20
N ALA A 30 15.56 2.94 -3.28
CA ALA A 30 14.85 1.69 -3.56
C ALA A 30 13.41 1.94 -4.03
N ILE A 31 12.68 2.86 -3.37
CA ILE A 31 11.32 3.26 -3.76
C ILE A 31 11.35 3.92 -5.14
N SER A 32 12.19 4.94 -5.31
CA SER A 32 12.25 5.72 -6.55
C SER A 32 12.59 4.83 -7.75
N ARG A 33 13.51 3.88 -7.58
CA ARG A 33 13.86 2.88 -8.58
C ARG A 33 12.70 1.97 -8.94
N ALA A 34 11.95 1.46 -7.95
CA ALA A 34 10.81 0.58 -8.21
C ALA A 34 9.72 1.30 -9.03
N ILE A 35 9.39 2.54 -8.66
CA ILE A 35 8.36 3.33 -9.35
C ILE A 35 8.79 3.69 -10.77
N ARG A 36 10.05 4.10 -10.97
CA ARG A 36 10.60 4.35 -12.31
C ARG A 36 10.48 3.12 -13.21
N ARG A 37 10.83 1.93 -12.70
CA ARG A 37 10.70 0.66 -13.44
C ARG A 37 9.25 0.35 -13.80
N ALA A 38 8.34 0.43 -12.83
CA ALA A 38 6.92 0.17 -13.06
C ALA A 38 6.34 1.11 -14.14
N ARG A 39 6.72 2.40 -14.14
CA ARG A 39 6.24 3.36 -15.15
C ARG A 39 6.68 3.02 -16.57
N VAL A 40 7.88 2.47 -16.74
CA VAL A 40 8.38 2.06 -18.07
C VAL A 40 7.99 0.61 -18.42
N GLY A 41 7.05 0.02 -17.69
CA GLY A 41 6.57 -1.34 -17.93
C GLY A 41 7.58 -2.44 -17.55
N ILE A 42 8.62 -2.11 -16.77
CA ILE A 42 9.58 -3.07 -16.26
C ILE A 42 9.07 -3.60 -14.92
N GLY A 43 8.57 -4.83 -14.92
CA GLY A 43 8.05 -5.50 -13.72
C GLY A 43 7.00 -6.54 -14.08
N ASP A 44 6.49 -7.23 -13.06
CA ASP A 44 5.32 -8.11 -13.23
C ASP A 44 4.05 -7.26 -13.18
N PRO A 45 3.25 -7.19 -14.28
CA PRO A 45 2.01 -6.41 -14.30
C PRO A 45 0.94 -6.98 -13.36
N ASN A 46 1.12 -8.21 -12.85
CA ASN A 46 0.20 -8.82 -11.90
C ASN A 46 0.50 -8.44 -10.44
N ARG A 47 1.50 -7.59 -10.18
CA ARG A 47 1.90 -7.20 -8.82
C ARG A 47 1.70 -5.70 -8.58
N PRO A 48 1.67 -5.27 -7.30
CA PRO A 48 1.72 -3.85 -6.98
C PRO A 48 2.95 -3.15 -7.56
N ILE A 49 2.83 -1.84 -7.86
CA ILE A 49 3.91 -0.98 -8.38
C ILE A 49 5.22 -1.16 -7.59
N GLY A 50 5.09 -1.25 -6.26
CA GLY A 50 6.18 -1.50 -5.35
C GLY A 50 5.64 -2.12 -4.07
N SER A 51 6.47 -2.94 -3.44
CA SER A 51 6.16 -3.59 -2.18
C SER A 51 7.40 -3.54 -1.31
N PHE A 52 7.29 -2.90 -0.16
CA PHE A 52 8.42 -2.57 0.69
C PHE A 52 8.11 -2.99 2.13
N LEU A 53 9.14 -3.50 2.81
CA LEU A 53 9.10 -3.78 4.23
C LEU A 53 10.13 -2.87 4.91
N PHE A 54 9.66 -1.93 5.73
CA PHE A 54 10.53 -1.03 6.47
C PHE A 54 10.73 -1.53 7.90
N THR A 55 11.94 -1.95 8.23
CA THR A 55 12.33 -2.35 9.58
C THR A 55 13.08 -1.22 10.28
N GLY A 56 13.12 -1.23 11.61
CA GLY A 56 13.75 -0.18 12.43
C GLY A 56 12.89 0.29 13.60
N PRO A 57 13.45 1.06 14.55
CA PRO A 57 12.73 1.59 15.71
C PRO A 57 11.55 2.50 15.35
N THR A 58 10.64 2.72 16.30
CA THR A 58 9.59 3.75 16.17
C THR A 58 10.23 5.14 16.05
N GLY A 59 9.63 6.02 15.25
CA GLY A 59 10.08 7.42 15.11
C GLY A 59 11.21 7.65 14.10
N VAL A 60 11.72 6.61 13.42
CA VAL A 60 12.78 6.76 12.40
C VAL A 60 12.30 7.22 11.01
N GLY A 61 11.00 7.55 10.88
CA GLY A 61 10.44 8.13 9.66
C GLY A 61 9.77 7.16 8.68
N LYS A 62 9.44 5.92 9.08
CA LYS A 62 8.76 4.94 8.20
C LYS A 62 7.40 5.43 7.71
N THR A 63 6.56 5.91 8.63
CA THR A 63 5.25 6.48 8.31
C THR A 63 5.41 7.75 7.48
N GLU A 64 6.43 8.56 7.78
CA GLU A 64 6.70 9.80 7.04
C GLU A 64 7.15 9.54 5.59
N LEU A 65 7.89 8.44 5.37
CA LEU A 65 8.26 7.99 4.03
C LEU A 65 7.02 7.61 3.20
N ALA A 66 6.06 6.89 3.79
CA ALA A 66 4.80 6.57 3.14
C ALA A 66 3.94 7.82 2.86
N ASN A 67 3.85 8.75 3.82
CA ASN A 67 3.17 10.04 3.64
C ASN A 67 3.79 10.85 2.49
N SER A 68 5.11 11.00 2.52
CA SER A 68 5.87 11.73 1.49
C SER A 68 5.68 11.08 0.13
N LEU A 69 5.65 9.75 0.06
CA LEU A 69 5.38 9.04 -1.18
C LEU A 69 3.96 9.31 -1.72
N ALA A 70 2.95 9.36 -0.85
CA ALA A 70 1.59 9.68 -1.27
C ALA A 70 1.50 11.08 -1.89
N VAL A 71 2.14 12.07 -1.26
CA VAL A 71 2.19 13.45 -1.77
C VAL A 71 3.00 13.55 -3.07
N GLU A 72 4.23 13.02 -3.07
CA GLU A 72 5.13 13.17 -4.22
C GLU A 72 4.67 12.38 -5.44
N TYR A 73 4.08 11.20 -5.24
CA TYR A 73 3.61 10.38 -6.35
C TYR A 73 2.17 10.68 -6.74
N PHE A 74 1.23 10.61 -5.79
CA PHE A 74 -0.21 10.76 -6.05
C PHE A 74 -0.74 12.19 -5.84
N GLY A 75 0.08 13.12 -5.36
CA GLY A 75 -0.27 14.54 -5.24
C GLY A 75 -1.05 14.91 -3.99
N SER A 76 -1.32 13.96 -3.09
CA SER A 76 -2.21 14.17 -1.94
C SER A 76 -1.88 13.20 -0.80
N LYS A 77 -1.97 13.68 0.44
CA LYS A 77 -1.82 12.82 1.64
C LYS A 77 -2.99 11.86 1.77
N GLU A 78 -4.17 12.24 1.29
CA GLU A 78 -5.40 11.45 1.28
C GLU A 78 -5.30 10.22 0.36
N ALA A 79 -4.32 10.20 -0.55
CA ALA A 79 -3.95 9.01 -1.31
C ALA A 79 -3.23 7.94 -0.48
N MET A 80 -3.00 8.16 0.82
CA MET A 80 -2.54 7.11 1.72
C MET A 80 -3.72 6.42 2.40
N ILE A 81 -3.79 5.10 2.25
CA ILE A 81 -4.61 4.21 3.07
C ILE A 81 -3.72 3.69 4.18
N ARG A 82 -3.96 4.10 5.42
CA ARG A 82 -3.21 3.63 6.59
C ARG A 82 -4.07 2.70 7.42
N LEU A 83 -3.52 1.55 7.75
CA LEU A 83 -4.12 0.58 8.66
C LEU A 83 -3.10 0.27 9.76
N ASP A 84 -3.51 0.46 11.01
CA ASP A 84 -2.72 0.10 12.19
C ASP A 84 -2.93 -1.39 12.48
N MET A 85 -1.88 -2.19 12.32
CA MET A 85 -1.98 -3.65 12.49
C MET A 85 -2.14 -4.08 13.95
N SER A 86 -1.88 -3.19 14.92
CA SER A 86 -2.20 -3.43 16.32
C SER A 86 -3.71 -3.54 16.57
N GLU A 87 -4.57 -2.96 15.72
CA GLU A 87 -6.03 -3.15 15.80
C GLU A 87 -6.49 -4.55 15.32
N TYR A 88 -5.58 -5.30 14.71
CA TYR A 88 -5.86 -6.60 14.08
C TYR A 88 -5.05 -7.76 14.68
N MET A 89 -4.63 -7.63 15.94
CA MET A 89 -3.91 -8.68 16.67
C MET A 89 -4.78 -9.91 16.95
N GLU A 90 -6.08 -9.70 17.18
CA GLU A 90 -7.01 -10.71 17.65
C GLU A 90 -7.79 -11.38 16.52
N ARG A 91 -8.15 -12.65 16.69
CA ARG A 91 -8.86 -13.40 15.65
C ARG A 91 -10.19 -12.77 15.23
N HIS A 92 -10.89 -12.13 16.17
CA HIS A 92 -12.19 -11.50 15.88
C HIS A 92 -12.05 -10.19 15.10
N SER A 93 -10.91 -9.50 15.14
CA SER A 93 -10.70 -8.28 14.35
C SER A 93 -10.30 -8.57 12.91
N VAL A 94 -9.83 -9.78 12.61
CA VAL A 94 -9.56 -10.27 11.24
C VAL A 94 -10.79 -10.18 10.34
N SER A 95 -11.99 -10.44 10.85
CA SER A 95 -13.24 -10.31 10.07
C SER A 95 -13.53 -8.86 9.68
N ARG A 96 -13.06 -7.86 10.43
CA ARG A 96 -13.18 -6.45 10.01
C ARG A 96 -12.28 -6.13 8.83
N PHE A 97 -11.09 -6.74 8.79
CA PHE A 97 -10.14 -6.56 7.70
C PHE A 97 -10.65 -7.13 6.38
N PHE A 98 -11.26 -8.33 6.42
CA PHE A 98 -11.74 -9.06 5.23
C PHE A 98 -13.24 -8.92 4.94
N GLY A 99 -14.01 -8.37 5.87
CA GLY A 99 -15.46 -8.44 5.86
C GLY A 99 -15.94 -9.67 6.64
N SER A 100 -17.13 -9.58 7.21
CA SER A 100 -17.71 -10.72 7.92
C SER A 100 -18.32 -11.72 6.92
N PRO A 101 -18.28 -13.03 7.20
CA PRO A 101 -18.96 -14.02 6.36
C PRO A 101 -20.47 -13.75 6.27
N PRO A 102 -21.15 -14.19 5.20
CA PRO A 102 -22.61 -14.13 5.11
C PRO A 102 -23.30 -14.71 6.35
N GLY A 103 -24.29 -14.01 6.90
CA GLY A 103 -25.05 -14.45 8.08
C GLY A 103 -24.58 -13.87 9.42
N TYR A 104 -23.47 -13.13 9.45
CA TYR A 104 -23.03 -12.35 10.62
C TYR A 104 -23.62 -10.94 10.61
N VAL A 105 -23.70 -10.29 11.78
CA VAL A 105 -24.30 -8.95 11.96
C VAL A 105 -23.68 -7.90 11.01
N ASP A 106 -22.37 -7.97 10.78
CA ASP A 106 -21.65 -7.04 9.90
C ASP A 106 -21.40 -7.57 8.48
N SER A 107 -22.09 -8.65 8.07
CA SER A 107 -21.91 -9.28 6.75
C SER A 107 -22.29 -8.40 5.55
N GLY A 108 -23.00 -7.30 5.80
CA GLY A 108 -23.34 -6.29 4.79
C GLY A 108 -22.18 -5.36 4.40
N LYS A 109 -21.08 -5.34 5.16
CA LYS A 109 -19.90 -4.49 4.90
C LYS A 109 -18.77 -5.33 4.30
N GLY A 110 -18.11 -4.82 3.25
CA GLY A 110 -16.87 -5.42 2.77
C GLY A 110 -15.72 -5.21 3.75
N GLY A 111 -14.58 -5.83 3.46
CA GLY A 111 -13.38 -5.67 4.27
C GLY A 111 -12.85 -4.25 4.28
N GLN A 112 -12.31 -3.80 5.41
CA GLN A 112 -11.80 -2.43 5.53
C GLN A 112 -10.72 -2.12 4.49
N LEU A 113 -9.80 -3.06 4.22
CA LEU A 113 -8.79 -2.86 3.18
C LEU A 113 -9.41 -2.84 1.78
N THR A 114 -10.31 -3.79 1.49
CA THR A 114 -10.92 -3.89 0.15
C THR A 114 -11.79 -2.69 -0.16
N GLU A 115 -12.60 -2.21 0.79
CA GLU A 115 -13.41 -1.00 0.61
C GLU A 115 -12.54 0.25 0.46
N ALA A 116 -11.48 0.38 1.27
CA ALA A 116 -10.57 1.51 1.17
C ALA A 116 -9.90 1.58 -0.21
N VAL A 117 -9.35 0.46 -0.70
CA VAL A 117 -8.70 0.38 -2.01
C VAL A 117 -9.71 0.58 -3.14
N ARG A 118 -10.92 0.02 -3.02
CA ARG A 118 -11.98 0.26 -4.01
C ARG A 118 -12.35 1.74 -4.11
N SER A 119 -12.41 2.44 -2.98
CA SER A 119 -12.69 3.88 -2.95
C SER A 119 -11.53 4.72 -3.50
N ARG A 120 -10.29 4.22 -3.39
CA ARG A 120 -9.04 4.92 -3.71
C ARG A 120 -8.02 3.95 -4.34
N PRO A 121 -8.21 3.55 -5.61
CA PRO A 121 -7.36 2.53 -6.25
C PRO A 121 -5.93 3.02 -6.51
N HIS A 122 -5.74 4.34 -6.68
CA HIS A 122 -4.44 4.96 -6.82
C HIS A 122 -3.94 5.46 -5.47
N SER A 123 -3.40 4.55 -4.66
CA SER A 123 -3.03 4.86 -3.28
C SER A 123 -1.72 4.20 -2.83
N VAL A 124 -1.14 4.76 -1.77
CA VAL A 124 -0.13 4.09 -0.95
C VAL A 124 -0.87 3.35 0.17
N VAL A 125 -0.72 2.03 0.24
CA VAL A 125 -1.23 1.24 1.36
C VAL A 125 -0.12 1.06 2.39
N LEU A 126 -0.28 1.71 3.56
CA LEU A 126 0.60 1.53 4.71
C LEU A 126 -0.05 0.58 5.71
N LEU A 127 0.60 -0.57 5.91
CA LEU A 127 0.31 -1.48 7.01
C LEU A 127 1.31 -1.19 8.12
N ASP A 128 0.91 -0.36 9.08
CA ASP A 128 1.78 0.06 10.19
C ASP A 128 1.86 -1.03 11.25
N GLU A 129 3.01 -1.16 11.92
CA GLU A 129 3.25 -2.20 12.94
C GLU A 129 2.89 -3.63 12.49
N ILE A 130 3.21 -4.00 11.25
CA ILE A 130 2.82 -5.28 10.62
C ILE A 130 3.18 -6.52 11.44
N GLU A 131 4.21 -6.45 12.28
CA GLU A 131 4.60 -7.53 13.20
C GLU A 131 3.54 -7.82 14.29
N LYS A 132 2.60 -6.91 14.52
CA LYS A 132 1.49 -7.06 15.46
C LYS A 132 0.27 -7.73 14.82
N ALA A 133 0.18 -7.75 13.48
CA ALA A 133 -0.97 -8.32 12.79
C ALA A 133 -1.19 -9.80 13.15
N HIS A 134 -2.45 -10.21 13.24
CA HIS A 134 -2.80 -11.62 13.28
C HIS A 134 -2.25 -12.35 12.04
N ARG A 135 -1.81 -13.61 12.22
CA ARG A 135 -1.17 -14.41 11.17
C ARG A 135 -2.01 -14.56 9.90
N ASP A 136 -3.33 -14.64 10.03
CA ASP A 136 -4.23 -14.73 8.88
C ASP A 136 -4.17 -13.48 7.98
N ILE A 137 -3.90 -12.30 8.55
CA ILE A 137 -3.70 -11.08 7.77
C ILE A 137 -2.39 -11.16 7.00
N LEU A 138 -1.31 -11.65 7.63
CA LEU A 138 -0.01 -11.81 6.96
C LEU A 138 -0.12 -12.73 5.74
N ASN A 139 -0.84 -13.85 5.84
CA ASN A 139 -1.04 -14.78 4.72
C ASN A 139 -1.71 -14.08 3.53
N VAL A 140 -2.68 -13.20 3.80
CA VAL A 140 -3.39 -12.49 2.74
C VAL A 140 -2.57 -11.32 2.20
N VAL A 141 -1.81 -10.62 3.04
CA VAL A 141 -0.82 -9.64 2.56
C VAL A 141 0.12 -10.31 1.57
N LEU A 142 0.66 -11.49 1.89
CA LEU A 142 1.51 -12.26 0.97
C LEU A 142 0.79 -12.58 -0.36
N GLN A 143 -0.50 -12.92 -0.33
CA GLN A 143 -1.30 -13.11 -1.53
C GLN A 143 -1.40 -11.82 -2.35
N VAL A 144 -1.65 -10.66 -1.72
CA VAL A 144 -1.68 -9.37 -2.41
C VAL A 144 -0.33 -9.04 -3.04
N LEU A 145 0.78 -9.33 -2.35
CA LEU A 145 2.13 -9.12 -2.87
C LEU A 145 2.46 -10.03 -4.07
N GLY A 146 1.86 -11.23 -4.12
CA GLY A 146 2.05 -12.21 -5.19
C GLY A 146 1.16 -12.00 -6.41
N ASP A 147 -0.16 -11.87 -6.18
CA ASP A 147 -1.20 -11.89 -7.21
C ASP A 147 -1.78 -10.49 -7.51
N GLY A 148 -1.44 -9.49 -6.70
CA GLY A 148 -1.95 -8.12 -6.87
C GLY A 148 -3.46 -7.99 -6.72
N ARG A 149 -4.13 -8.92 -6.02
CA ARG A 149 -5.59 -8.90 -5.83
C ARG A 149 -6.00 -9.44 -4.48
N LEU A 150 -7.14 -8.97 -3.99
CA LEU A 150 -7.79 -9.46 -2.78
C LEU A 150 -9.27 -9.63 -3.01
N THR A 151 -9.83 -10.77 -2.62
CA THR A 151 -11.26 -11.03 -2.59
C THR A 151 -11.76 -10.98 -1.15
N ASP A 152 -12.77 -10.16 -0.88
CA ASP A 152 -13.39 -10.06 0.44
C ASP A 152 -14.37 -11.21 0.73
N SER A 153 -14.92 -11.25 1.95
CA SER A 153 -15.88 -12.27 2.39
C SER A 153 -17.20 -12.27 1.59
N ARG A 154 -17.47 -11.22 0.81
CA ARG A 154 -18.64 -11.09 -0.06
C ARG A 154 -18.35 -11.56 -1.49
N GLY A 155 -17.14 -12.04 -1.75
CA GLY A 155 -16.70 -12.47 -3.08
C GLY A 155 -16.34 -11.31 -4.00
N GLN A 156 -16.17 -10.09 -3.49
CA GLN A 156 -15.80 -8.94 -4.30
C GLN A 156 -14.27 -8.81 -4.36
N THR A 157 -13.72 -8.80 -5.56
CA THR A 157 -12.28 -8.65 -5.79
C THR A 157 -11.91 -7.19 -6.01
N VAL A 158 -10.80 -6.77 -5.40
CA VAL A 158 -10.12 -5.51 -5.70
C VAL A 158 -8.71 -5.80 -6.22
N ASP A 159 -8.25 -4.92 -7.10
CA ASP A 159 -6.94 -5.04 -7.76
C ASP A 159 -5.97 -3.99 -7.17
N PHE A 160 -4.73 -4.41 -6.94
CA PHE A 160 -3.61 -3.63 -6.38
C PHE A 160 -2.51 -3.36 -7.42
N LYS A 161 -2.72 -3.76 -8.68
CA LYS A 161 -1.76 -3.65 -9.77
C LYS A 161 -1.71 -2.24 -10.32
N THR A 162 -0.69 -2.02 -11.15
CA THR A 162 -0.61 -0.80 -11.94
C THR A 162 -1.76 -0.79 -12.96
N PRO A 163 -2.57 0.28 -13.03
CA PRO A 163 -3.53 0.43 -14.12
C PRO A 163 -2.81 0.46 -15.47
N SER A 164 -3.34 -0.32 -16.42
CA SER A 164 -2.91 -0.37 -17.81
C SER A 164 -3.08 0.96 -18.53
#